data_AF-A0A9W8RXQ3-F1
#
_entry.id   AF-A0A9W8RXQ3-F1
#
_cell.length_a   1.000
_cell.length_b   1.000
_cell.length_c   1.000
_cell.angle_alpha   90.00
_cell.angle_beta   90.00
_cell.angle_gamma   90.00
#
_symmetry.space_group_name_H-M   'P 1'
#
loop_
_entity.id
_entity.type
_entity.pdbx_description
1 polymer ?
#
loop_
_entity_poly.entity_id
_entity_poly.type
_entity_poly.pdbx_seq_one_letter_code
_entity_poly.pdbx_strand_id
1 'polypeptide(L)'
;MASVCTSHDVKLLTYGTLCGGFIADKWLNKPEPDVYDSSITPSQRKYYGMICSWGGWDLFQGLLAVLHTIATKHGVNISNVATRWVLDFPYVGAVIIGARIGMSEHTSDNAATFGWNLDQDDKSALEAILSRSNRDKMFQTMGDCGGEYR
;
A
#
# COMPACT_ATOMS: atom_id res chain seq x y z
N MET A 1 5.39 17.13 3.80
CA MET A 1 6.69 16.46 3.59
C MET A 1 7.21 16.54 2.17
N ALA A 2 6.45 16.13 1.15
CA ALA A 2 6.91 16.13 -0.26
C ALA A 2 7.65 17.41 -0.70
N SER A 3 7.04 18.59 -0.51
CA SER A 3 7.66 19.87 -0.86
C SER A 3 9.00 20.12 -0.15
N VAL A 4 9.11 19.82 1.15
CA VAL A 4 10.35 19.98 1.92
C VAL A 4 11.44 19.05 1.39
N CYS A 5 11.11 17.78 1.16
CA CYS A 5 12.03 16.80 0.60
C CYS A 5 12.59 17.24 -0.76
N THR A 6 11.72 17.73 -1.64
CA THR A 6 12.14 18.26 -2.95
C THR A 6 13.01 19.52 -2.83
N SER A 7 12.65 20.47 -1.97
CA SER A 7 13.40 21.73 -1.81
C SER A 7 14.79 21.56 -1.19
N HIS A 8 14.98 20.52 -0.37
CA HIS A 8 16.24 20.30 0.36
C HIS A 8 17.05 19.11 -0.18
N ASP A 9 16.66 18.53 -1.32
CA ASP A 9 17.26 17.32 -1.90
C ASP A 9 17.38 16.16 -0.89
N VAL A 10 16.32 15.98 -0.09
CA VAL A 10 16.19 14.89 0.88
C VAL A 10 15.23 13.85 0.32
N LYS A 11 15.57 12.56 0.46
CA LYS A 11 14.70 11.46 0.05
C LYS A 11 14.06 10.76 1.23
N LEU A 12 12.80 10.34 1.06
CA LEU A 12 12.06 9.57 2.05
C LEU A 12 12.40 8.09 1.96
N LEU A 13 12.55 7.46 3.14
CA LEU A 13 12.52 6.02 3.33
C LEU A 13 11.11 5.67 3.84
N THR A 14 10.26 5.12 2.99
CA THR A 14 8.86 4.87 3.34
C THR A 14 8.67 3.46 3.86
N TYR A 15 7.95 3.31 4.98
CA TYR A 15 7.52 2.02 5.52
C TYR A 15 5.99 1.92 5.48
N GLY A 16 5.46 0.72 5.71
CA GLY A 16 4.02 0.49 5.77
C GLY A 16 3.31 0.45 4.42
N THR A 17 4.06 0.49 3.32
CA THR A 17 3.57 0.48 1.93
C THR A 17 2.55 -0.62 1.64
N LEU A 18 2.65 -1.77 2.31
CA LEU A 18 1.78 -2.92 2.09
C LEU A 18 0.69 -3.09 3.16
N CYS A 19 0.49 -2.10 4.04
CA CYS A 19 -0.53 -2.13 5.11
C CYS A 19 -0.49 -3.42 5.96
N GLY A 20 0.71 -3.81 6.42
CA GLY A 20 0.87 -5.06 7.19
C GLY A 20 0.66 -6.34 6.36
N GLY A 21 0.70 -6.23 5.03
CA GLY A 21 0.46 -7.33 4.10
C GLY A 21 -1.00 -7.47 3.66
N PHE A 22 -1.84 -6.44 3.86
CA PHE A 22 -3.20 -6.38 3.31
C PHE A 22 -3.22 -6.05 1.82
N ILE A 23 -2.23 -5.30 1.33
CA ILE A 23 -2.07 -5.05 -0.11
C ILE A 23 -1.28 -6.21 -0.70
N ALA A 24 -1.98 -7.32 -0.98
CA ALA A 24 -1.43 -8.54 -1.57
C ALA A 24 -2.56 -9.40 -2.17
N ASP A 25 -2.24 -10.25 -3.16
CA ASP A 25 -3.21 -11.10 -3.87
C ASP A 25 -4.06 -11.99 -2.95
N LYS A 26 -3.50 -12.44 -1.82
CA LYS A 26 -4.21 -13.29 -0.85
C LYS A 26 -5.46 -12.63 -0.24
N TRP A 27 -5.55 -11.29 -0.27
CA TRP A 27 -6.65 -10.51 0.29
C TRP A 27 -7.69 -10.07 -0.74
N LEU A 28 -7.43 -10.30 -2.03
CA LEU A 28 -8.40 -10.01 -3.09
C LEU A 28 -9.63 -10.91 -2.95
N ASN A 29 -10.81 -10.33 -3.06
CA ASN A 29 -12.11 -10.98 -2.93
C ASN A 29 -12.30 -11.72 -1.59
N LYS A 30 -11.64 -11.25 -0.52
CA LYS A 30 -11.83 -11.78 0.82
C LYS A 30 -12.88 -10.98 1.59
N PRO A 31 -13.70 -11.64 2.43
CA PRO A 31 -14.56 -10.92 3.37
C PRO A 31 -13.70 -10.09 4.33
N GLU A 32 -14.33 -9.09 4.95
CA GLU A 32 -13.69 -8.29 5.99
C GLU A 32 -13.19 -9.21 7.12
N PRO A 33 -11.90 -9.14 7.50
CA PRO A 33 -11.34 -10.04 8.48
C PRO A 33 -11.81 -9.70 9.90
N ASP A 34 -12.04 -10.72 10.72
CA ASP A 34 -12.12 -10.52 12.16
C ASP A 34 -10.71 -10.20 12.70
N VAL A 35 -10.51 -8.97 13.15
CA VAL A 35 -9.22 -8.49 13.68
C VAL A 35 -8.74 -9.25 14.92
N TYR A 36 -9.65 -9.92 15.63
CA TYR A 36 -9.32 -10.74 16.81
C TYR A 36 -8.99 -12.19 16.47
N ASP A 37 -9.11 -12.59 15.20
CA ASP A 37 -8.71 -13.91 14.76
C ASP A 37 -7.20 -14.13 14.93
N SER A 38 -6.84 -15.34 15.37
CA SER A 38 -5.45 -15.74 15.64
C SER A 38 -4.52 -15.67 14.42
N SER A 39 -5.07 -15.75 13.20
CA SER A 39 -4.33 -15.63 11.94
C SER A 39 -3.97 -14.19 11.59
N ILE A 40 -4.60 -13.19 12.22
CA ILE A 40 -4.30 -11.78 12.02
C ILE A 40 -3.08 -11.39 12.87
N THR A 41 -2.05 -10.89 12.18
CA THR A 41 -0.83 -10.43 12.85
C THR A 41 -1.06 -9.09 13.57
N PRO A 42 -0.23 -8.76 14.59
CA PRO A 42 -0.30 -7.45 15.25
C PRO A 42 -0.19 -6.27 14.29
N SER A 43 0.65 -6.38 13.24
CA SER A 43 0.77 -5.33 12.22
C SER A 43 -0.50 -5.17 11.41
N GLN A 44 -1.16 -6.27 11.03
CA GLN A 44 -2.44 -6.19 10.31
C GLN A 44 -3.51 -5.51 11.16
N ARG A 45 -3.65 -5.85 12.45
CA ARG A 45 -4.58 -5.14 13.34
C ARG A 45 -4.37 -3.61 13.32
N LYS A 46 -3.12 -3.15 13.31
CA LYS A 46 -2.79 -1.72 13.24
C LYS A 46 -3.26 -1.09 11.92
N TYR A 47 -2.86 -1.68 10.80
CA TYR A 47 -3.19 -1.12 9.48
C TYR A 47 -4.68 -1.26 9.12
N TYR A 48 -5.39 -2.20 9.72
CA TYR A 48 -6.83 -2.32 9.53
C TYR A 48 -7.58 -1.04 9.94
N GLY A 49 -7.23 -0.43 11.08
CA GLY A 49 -7.80 0.86 11.49
C GLY A 49 -7.55 1.98 10.46
N MET A 50 -6.37 1.97 9.82
CA MET A 50 -6.05 2.90 8.72
C MET A 50 -6.91 2.62 7.48
N ILE A 51 -7.15 1.36 7.13
CA ILE A 51 -8.03 0.97 6.02
C ILE A 51 -9.47 1.44 6.27
N CYS A 52 -10.00 1.23 7.49
CA CYS A 52 -11.32 1.71 7.87
C CYS A 52 -11.43 3.24 7.74
N SER A 53 -10.42 3.97 8.23
CA SER A 53 -10.38 5.44 8.14
C SER A 53 -10.25 5.94 6.70
N TRP A 54 -9.46 5.23 5.89
CA TRP A 54 -9.20 5.57 4.49
C TRP A 54 -10.44 5.42 3.60
N GLY A 55 -11.24 4.37 3.80
CA GLY A 55 -12.42 4.15 2.97
C GLY A 55 -13.23 2.88 3.27
N GLY A 56 -12.84 2.11 4.28
CA GLY A 56 -13.51 0.85 4.62
C GLY A 56 -13.06 -0.32 3.74
N TRP A 57 -13.48 -1.52 4.14
CA TRP A 57 -13.07 -2.76 3.47
C TRP A 57 -13.60 -2.88 2.04
N ASP A 58 -14.84 -2.46 1.78
CA ASP A 58 -15.43 -2.55 0.43
C ASP A 58 -14.66 -1.70 -0.59
N LEU A 59 -14.31 -0.46 -0.23
CA LEU A 59 -13.49 0.38 -1.11
C LEU A 59 -12.07 -0.19 -1.25
N PHE A 60 -11.53 -0.77 -0.18
CA PHE A 60 -10.24 -1.44 -0.20
C PHE A 60 -10.23 -2.65 -1.13
N GLN A 61 -11.29 -3.45 -1.18
CA GLN A 61 -11.45 -4.52 -2.18
C GLN A 61 -11.50 -3.95 -3.61
N GLY A 62 -12.16 -2.80 -3.81
CA GLY A 62 -12.11 -2.07 -5.07
C GLY A 62 -10.68 -1.66 -5.48
N LEU A 63 -9.88 -1.19 -4.52
CA LEU A 63 -8.46 -0.88 -4.76
C LEU A 63 -7.67 -2.15 -5.10
N LEU A 64 -7.85 -3.24 -4.37
CA LEU A 64 -7.18 -4.51 -4.66
C LEU A 64 -7.52 -5.04 -6.07
N ALA A 65 -8.78 -4.90 -6.50
CA ALA A 65 -9.20 -5.29 -7.85
C ALA A 65 -8.50 -4.45 -8.93
N VAL A 66 -8.40 -3.13 -8.75
CA VAL A 66 -7.66 -2.24 -9.67
C VAL A 66 -6.18 -2.62 -9.70
N LEU A 67 -5.55 -2.81 -8.54
CA LEU A 67 -4.17 -3.24 -8.45
C LEU A 67 -3.96 -4.60 -9.14
N HIS A 68 -4.89 -5.53 -9.01
CA HIS A 68 -4.81 -6.84 -9.65
C HIS A 68 -4.92 -6.77 -11.18
N THR A 69 -5.79 -5.91 -11.73
CA THR A 69 -5.87 -5.67 -13.17
C THR A 69 -4.54 -5.12 -13.72
N ILE A 70 -3.95 -4.13 -13.03
CA ILE A 70 -2.65 -3.57 -13.41
C ILE A 70 -1.54 -4.62 -13.26
N ALA A 71 -1.56 -5.40 -12.18
CA ALA A 71 -0.59 -6.46 -11.91
C ALA A 71 -0.60 -7.51 -13.04
N THR A 72 -1.80 -7.91 -13.49
CA THR A 72 -1.98 -8.85 -14.61
C THR A 72 -1.44 -8.27 -15.92
N LYS A 73 -1.70 -6.99 -16.21
CA LYS A 73 -1.18 -6.29 -17.40
C LYS A 73 0.34 -6.30 -17.47
N HIS A 74 1.02 -6.11 -16.33
CA HIS A 74 2.48 -6.03 -16.26
C HIS A 74 3.17 -7.35 -15.88
N GLY A 75 2.41 -8.43 -15.66
CA GLY A 75 2.95 -9.74 -15.30
C GLY A 75 3.58 -9.79 -13.90
N VAL A 76 3.07 -8.98 -12.97
CA VAL A 76 3.54 -8.88 -11.58
C VAL A 76 2.40 -9.14 -10.60
N ASN A 77 2.62 -8.93 -9.29
CA ASN A 77 1.61 -9.13 -8.25
C ASN A 77 1.08 -7.80 -7.68
N ILE A 78 -0.01 -7.84 -6.88
CA ILE A 78 -0.63 -6.63 -6.29
C ILE A 78 0.39 -5.80 -5.48
N SER A 79 1.22 -6.48 -4.70
CA SER A 79 2.22 -5.83 -3.83
C SER A 79 3.25 -5.07 -4.66
N ASN A 80 3.65 -5.58 -5.84
CA ASN A 80 4.55 -4.91 -6.75
C ASN A 80 3.96 -3.61 -7.29
N VAL A 81 2.69 -3.63 -7.68
CA VAL A 81 2.02 -2.44 -8.21
C VAL A 81 1.97 -1.33 -7.16
N ALA A 82 1.58 -1.67 -5.93
CA ALA A 82 1.55 -0.72 -4.83
C ALA A 82 2.96 -0.18 -4.48
N THR A 83 3.96 -1.05 -4.47
CA THR A 83 5.35 -0.65 -4.22
C THR A 83 5.88 0.26 -5.33
N ARG A 84 5.61 -0.06 -6.59
CA ARG A 84 6.00 0.75 -7.76
C ARG A 84 5.36 2.14 -7.70
N TRP A 85 4.07 2.22 -7.35
CA TRP A 85 3.36 3.49 -7.19
C TRP A 85 4.03 4.38 -6.12
N VAL A 86 4.45 3.81 -4.99
CA VAL A 86 5.18 4.58 -3.95
C VAL A 86 6.58 5.00 -4.42
N LEU A 87 7.30 4.14 -5.14
CA LEU A 87 8.63 4.46 -5.67
C LEU A 87 8.61 5.48 -6.80
N ASP A 88 7.48 5.70 -7.48
CA ASP A 88 7.35 6.68 -8.56
C ASP A 88 7.28 8.13 -8.07
N PHE A 89 7.11 8.36 -6.77
CA PHE A 89 7.20 9.71 -6.21
C PHE A 89 8.66 10.18 -6.21
N PRO A 90 8.99 11.34 -6.81
CA PRO A 90 10.38 11.78 -6.98
C PRO A 90 11.11 12.07 -5.66
N TYR A 91 10.36 12.26 -4.57
CA TYR A 91 10.88 12.50 -3.22
C TYR A 91 10.99 11.21 -2.38
N VAL A 92 10.64 10.04 -2.91
CA VAL A 92 10.86 8.74 -2.28
C VAL A 92 12.17 8.14 -2.81
N GLY A 93 13.07 7.77 -1.90
CA GLY A 93 14.35 7.14 -2.24
C GLY A 93 14.32 5.63 -2.12
N ALA A 94 13.56 5.09 -1.16
CA ALA A 94 13.40 3.65 -1.00
C ALA A 94 12.08 3.29 -0.28
N VAL A 95 11.60 2.07 -0.54
CA VAL A 95 10.50 1.43 0.19
C VAL A 95 11.04 0.31 1.06
N ILE A 96 10.65 0.28 2.33
CA ILE A 96 10.98 -0.77 3.29
C ILE A 96 9.86 -1.82 3.27
N ILE A 97 10.19 -3.03 2.81
CA ILE A 97 9.29 -4.18 2.82
C ILE A 97 9.71 -5.13 3.94
N GLY A 98 8.80 -5.37 4.89
CA GLY A 98 9.04 -6.35 5.96
C GLY A 98 8.93 -7.78 5.43
N ALA A 99 9.94 -8.60 5.69
CA ALA A 99 9.93 -10.04 5.42
C ALA A 99 10.17 -10.82 6.73
N ARG A 100 9.61 -12.03 6.82
CA ARG A 100 9.89 -12.98 7.91
C ARG A 100 10.76 -14.09 7.35
N ILE A 101 12.04 -14.06 7.69
CA ILE A 101 13.03 -15.06 7.26
C ILE A 101 12.55 -16.46 7.68
N GLY A 102 12.53 -17.40 6.74
CA GLY A 102 12.03 -18.76 6.93
C GLY A 102 10.49 -18.96 6.91
N MET A 103 9.70 -17.89 6.76
CA MET A 103 8.23 -18.00 6.67
C MET A 103 7.65 -17.30 5.43
N SER A 104 8.16 -16.11 5.10
CA SER A 104 7.65 -15.26 4.02
C SER A 104 8.82 -14.47 3.40
N GLU A 105 9.68 -15.19 2.69
CA GLU A 105 10.78 -14.62 1.91
C GLU A 105 10.30 -14.42 0.46
N HIS A 106 9.72 -13.26 0.21
CA HIS A 106 9.25 -12.85 -1.11
C HIS A 106 10.33 -12.05 -1.86
N THR A 107 11.60 -12.45 -1.77
CA THR A 107 12.73 -11.65 -2.27
C THR A 107 12.70 -11.47 -3.79
N SER A 108 12.46 -12.55 -4.53
CA SER A 108 12.27 -12.50 -5.99
C SER A 108 11.04 -11.68 -6.37
N ASP A 109 9.94 -11.87 -5.66
CA ASP A 109 8.69 -11.16 -5.91
C ASP A 109 8.88 -9.66 -5.66
N ASN A 110 9.51 -9.26 -4.56
CA ASN A 110 9.78 -7.86 -4.24
C ASN A 110 10.64 -7.18 -5.33
N ALA A 111 11.63 -7.90 -5.88
CA ALA A 111 12.47 -7.41 -6.96
C ALA A 111 11.70 -7.19 -8.28
N ALA A 112 10.60 -7.90 -8.50
CA ALA A 112 9.71 -7.72 -9.66
C ALA A 112 8.98 -6.35 -9.67
N THR A 113 9.18 -5.51 -8.65
CA THR A 113 8.77 -4.10 -8.67
C THR A 113 9.59 -3.25 -9.66
N PHE A 114 10.76 -3.74 -10.08
CA PHE A 114 11.63 -3.04 -11.04
C PHE A 114 11.47 -3.62 -12.46
N GLY A 115 11.94 -2.88 -13.47
CA GLY A 115 11.94 -3.33 -14.87
C GLY A 115 10.68 -2.99 -15.68
N TRP A 116 9.71 -2.31 -15.06
CA TRP A 116 8.47 -1.83 -15.69
C TRP A 116 8.03 -0.51 -15.04
N ASN A 117 7.06 0.17 -15.64
CA ASN A 117 6.53 1.45 -15.15
C ASN A 117 5.00 1.49 -15.27
N LEU A 118 4.36 2.23 -14.36
CA LEU A 118 2.94 2.55 -14.47
C LEU A 118 2.73 3.55 -15.62
N ASP A 119 1.90 3.17 -16.59
CA ASP A 119 1.51 4.08 -17.65
C ASP A 119 0.34 4.99 -17.23
N GLN A 120 -0.12 5.82 -18.16
CA GLN A 120 -1.14 6.81 -17.86
C GLN A 120 -2.51 6.17 -17.55
N ASP A 121 -2.83 5.03 -18.16
CA ASP A 121 -4.08 4.33 -17.92
C ASP A 121 -4.07 3.70 -16.52
N ASP A 122 -2.94 3.10 -16.13
CA ASP A 122 -2.76 2.53 -14.79
C ASP A 122 -2.92 3.62 -13.71
N LYS A 123 -2.27 4.77 -13.92
CA LYS A 123 -2.35 5.92 -13.00
C LYS A 123 -3.77 6.46 -12.91
N SER A 124 -4.47 6.54 -14.04
CA SER A 124 -5.85 7.04 -14.07
C SER A 124 -6.81 6.07 -13.38
N ALA A 125 -6.63 4.76 -13.54
CA ALA A 125 -7.42 3.73 -12.85
C ALA A 125 -7.21 3.78 -11.32
N LEU A 126 -5.95 3.96 -10.88
CA LEU A 126 -5.64 4.17 -9.46
C LEU A 126 -6.27 5.46 -8.94
N GLU A 127 -6.15 6.57 -9.67
CA GLU A 127 -6.73 7.84 -9.23
C GLU A 127 -8.26 7.79 -9.12
N ALA A 128 -8.93 7.04 -10.01
CA ALA A 128 -10.38 6.85 -9.95
C ALA A 128 -10.84 6.15 -8.66
N ILE A 129 -10.06 5.21 -8.11
CA ILE A 129 -10.39 4.60 -6.82
C ILE A 129 -9.94 5.45 -5.64
N LEU A 130 -8.76 6.07 -5.73
CA LEU A 130 -8.21 6.91 -4.66
C LEU A 130 -9.06 8.17 -4.41
N SER A 131 -9.65 8.77 -5.44
CA SER A 131 -10.54 9.94 -5.31
C SER A 131 -11.85 9.67 -4.58
N ARG A 132 -12.26 8.40 -4.47
CA ARG A 132 -13.43 7.95 -3.70
C ARG A 132 -13.12 7.76 -2.21
N SER A 133 -11.84 7.81 -1.83
CA SER A 133 -11.38 7.59 -0.46
C SER A 133 -11.29 8.89 0.33
N ASN A 134 -11.06 8.78 1.64
CA ASN A 134 -10.78 9.89 2.53
C ASN A 134 -9.29 10.29 2.54
N ARG A 135 -8.48 9.94 1.52
CA ARG A 135 -7.02 10.15 1.55
C ARG A 135 -6.59 11.59 1.94
N ASP A 136 -7.33 12.60 1.47
CA ASP A 136 -6.99 14.01 1.71
C ASP A 136 -7.35 14.46 3.15
N LYS A 137 -8.18 13.69 3.84
CA LYS A 137 -8.61 13.92 5.22
C LYS A 137 -7.86 13.04 6.22
N MET A 138 -7.11 12.04 5.76
CA MET A 138 -6.41 11.08 6.62
C MET A 138 -5.54 11.76 7.68
N PHE A 139 -4.78 12.80 7.30
CA PHE A 139 -3.95 13.55 8.24
C PHE A 139 -4.79 14.31 9.28
N GLN A 140 -5.97 14.80 8.92
CA GLN A 140 -6.87 15.49 9.85
C GLN A 140 -7.51 14.49 10.83
N THR A 141 -7.89 13.31 10.34
CA THR A 141 -8.57 12.27 11.12
C THR A 141 -7.61 11.53 12.06
N MET A 142 -6.43 11.14 11.57
CA MET A 142 -5.49 10.32 12.34
C MET A 142 -4.31 11.14 12.90
N GLY A 143 -3.96 12.26 12.28
CA GLY A 143 -2.76 13.05 12.60
C GLY A 143 -1.52 12.58 11.86
N ASP A 144 -0.37 12.93 12.44
CA ASP A 144 0.98 12.64 11.93
C ASP A 144 1.47 11.21 12.25
N CYS A 145 0.82 10.55 13.20
CA CYS A 145 1.04 9.16 13.58
C CYS A 145 -0.29 8.42 13.64
N GLY A 146 -0.29 7.13 13.29
CA GLY A 146 -1.46 6.28 13.51
C GLY A 146 -1.81 6.22 15.00
N GLY A 147 -3.10 6.08 15.32
CA GLY A 147 -3.59 6.07 16.70
C GLY A 147 -2.96 5.00 17.59
N GLU A 148 -2.29 4.00 17.01
CA GLU A 148 -1.53 2.96 17.71
C GLU A 148 -0.22 3.44 18.37
N TYR A 149 0.24 4.66 18.07
CA TYR A 149 1.46 5.24 18.65
C TYR A 149 1.18 6.41 19.62
N ARG A 150 -0.09 6.73 19.85
CA ARG A 150 -0.54 7.68 20.87
C ARG A 150 -0.95 6.94 22.14
#